data_AF-A0A453SX21-F1
#
_entry.id   AF-A0A453SX21-F1
#
_cell.length_a   1.000
_cell.length_b   1.000
_cell.length_c   1.000
_cell.angle_alpha   90.00
_cell.angle_beta   90.00
_cell.angle_gamma   90.00
#
_symmetry.space_group_name_H-M   'P 1'
#
loop_
_entity.id
_entity.type
_entity.pdbx_description
1 polymer ?
#
loop_
_entity_poly.entity_id
_entity_poly.type
_entity_poly.pdbx_seq_one_letter_code
_entity_poly.pdbx_strand_id
1 'polypeptide(L)'
;FKAAKICNNTAMAISMLGVSEAFALGQNLGIKASTLTDIFNCSSARCWSSDTYNPVPGVMAGVPSARNYDGGFTSKLMAKDLDLAMASASGVGFKCPMGSEALDMYDH
;
A
#
# COMPACT_ATOMS: atom_id res chain seq x y z
N PHE A 1 -9.30 11.03 16.77
CA PHE A 1 -8.65 9.69 16.67
C PHE A 1 -9.20 8.83 15.54
N LYS A 2 -10.50 8.49 15.52
CA LYS A 2 -11.07 7.62 14.46
C LYS A 2 -10.87 8.16 13.03
N ALA A 3 -11.26 9.42 12.78
CA ALA A 3 -11.09 10.04 11.46
C ALA A 3 -9.63 10.08 10.98
N ALA A 4 -8.69 10.48 11.84
CA ALA A 4 -7.27 10.51 11.52
C ALA A 4 -6.70 9.12 11.17
N LYS A 5 -7.14 8.08 11.90
CA LYS A 5 -6.72 6.69 11.64
C LYS A 5 -7.21 6.19 10.28
N ILE A 6 -8.46 6.50 9.95
CA ILE A 6 -9.07 6.16 8.65
C ILE A 6 -8.28 6.85 7.52
N CYS A 7 -8.06 8.16 7.60
CA CYS A 7 -7.28 8.88 6.59
C CYS A 7 -5.86 8.31 6.42
N ASN A 8 -5.20 7.97 7.53
CA ASN A 8 -3.87 7.34 7.51
C ASN A 8 -3.89 5.99 6.78
N ASN A 9 -4.85 5.13 7.10
CA ASN A 9 -4.92 3.80 6.50
C ASN A 9 -5.31 3.87 5.02
N THR A 10 -6.16 4.82 4.61
CA THR A 10 -6.43 5.09 3.19
C THR A 10 -5.17 5.53 2.44
N ALA A 11 -4.40 6.49 2.98
CA ALA A 11 -3.16 6.92 2.35
C ALA A 11 -2.12 5.79 2.27
N MET A 12 -2.03 4.96 3.31
CA MET A 12 -1.13 3.81 3.33
C MET A 12 -1.54 2.76 2.28
N ALA A 13 -2.82 2.42 2.17
CA ALA A 13 -3.35 1.49 1.18
C ALA A 13 -3.02 1.93 -0.25
N ILE A 14 -3.31 3.19 -0.58
CA ILE A 14 -3.03 3.77 -1.91
C ILE A 14 -1.52 3.72 -2.20
N SER A 15 -0.69 4.08 -1.22
CA SER A 15 0.77 4.05 -1.37
C SER A 15 1.30 2.62 -1.53
N MET A 16 0.76 1.65 -0.80
CA MET A 16 1.13 0.23 -0.92
C MET A 16 0.81 -0.31 -2.31
N LEU A 17 -0.39 -0.04 -2.82
CA LEU A 17 -0.80 -0.47 -4.16
C LEU A 17 0.08 0.19 -5.23
N GLY A 18 0.26 1.51 -5.16
CA GLY A 18 1.09 2.25 -6.14
C GLY A 18 2.56 1.80 -6.15
N VAL A 19 3.15 1.56 -4.97
CA VAL A 19 4.52 1.02 -4.88
C VAL A 19 4.59 -0.40 -5.43
N SER A 20 3.61 -1.25 -5.12
CA SER A 20 3.55 -2.63 -5.62
C SER A 20 3.44 -2.67 -7.14
N GLU A 21 2.58 -1.83 -7.73
CA GLU A 21 2.44 -1.69 -9.18
C GLU A 21 3.74 -1.20 -9.83
N ALA A 22 4.37 -0.17 -9.27
CA ALA A 22 5.62 0.36 -9.79
C ALA A 22 6.78 -0.65 -9.72
N PHE A 23 6.85 -1.46 -8.65
CA PHE A 23 7.80 -2.56 -8.56
C PHE A 23 7.53 -3.63 -9.62
N ALA A 24 6.27 -4.06 -9.77
CA ALA A 24 5.90 -5.06 -10.76
C ALA A 24 6.22 -4.59 -12.19
N LEU A 25 5.92 -3.32 -12.52
CA LEU A 25 6.29 -2.72 -13.80
C LEU A 25 7.81 -2.71 -13.99
N GLY A 26 8.57 -2.21 -13.01
CA GLY A 26 10.02 -2.15 -13.12
C GLY A 26 10.69 -3.51 -13.25
N GLN A 27 10.17 -4.55 -12.58
CA GLN A 27 10.63 -5.93 -12.75
C GLN A 27 10.34 -6.47 -14.16
N ASN A 28 9.17 -6.18 -14.73
CA ASN A 28 8.85 -6.53 -16.12
C ASN A 28 9.73 -5.79 -17.14
N LEU A 29 10.22 -4.60 -16.79
CA LEU A 29 11.21 -3.85 -17.58
C LEU A 29 12.65 -4.34 -17.36
N GLY A 30 12.85 -5.41 -16.58
CA GLY A 30 14.17 -6.02 -16.34
C GLY A 30 14.99 -5.35 -15.23
N ILE A 31 14.40 -4.45 -14.43
CA ILE A 31 15.08 -3.79 -13.33
C ILE A 31 14.95 -4.65 -12.07
N LYS A 32 16.08 -4.87 -11.38
CA LYS A 32 16.08 -5.59 -10.11
C LYS A 32 15.30 -4.82 -9.05
N ALA A 33 14.51 -5.53 -8.24
CA ALA A 33 13.73 -4.93 -7.17
C ALA A 33 14.59 -4.21 -6.12
N SER A 34 15.80 -4.70 -5.82
CA SER A 34 16.75 -4.00 -4.95
C SER A 34 17.15 -2.63 -5.52
N THR A 35 17.47 -2.57 -6.81
CA THR A 35 17.81 -1.31 -7.49
C THR A 35 16.64 -0.33 -7.48
N LEU A 36 15.42 -0.79 -7.75
CA LEU A 36 14.23 0.06 -7.64
C LEU A 36 13.99 0.56 -6.21
N THR A 37 14.25 -0.29 -5.21
CA THR A 37 14.11 0.06 -3.80
C THR A 37 15.08 1.19 -3.42
N ASP A 38 16.34 1.08 -3.83
CA ASP A 38 17.33 2.13 -3.60
C ASP A 38 16.91 3.45 -4.25
N ILE A 39 16.42 3.40 -5.49
CA ILE A 39 15.94 4.58 -6.23
C ILE A 39 14.73 5.20 -5.54
N PHE A 40 13.70 4.41 -5.23
CA PHE A 40 12.47 4.91 -4.59
C PHE A 40 12.80 5.58 -3.26
N ASN A 41 13.65 4.95 -2.44
CA ASN A 41 13.95 5.39 -1.09
C ASN A 41 14.95 6.55 -1.01
N CYS A 42 15.57 6.96 -2.12
CA CYS A 42 16.31 8.22 -2.22
C CYS A 42 15.61 9.31 -3.07
N SER A 43 14.41 9.03 -3.57
CA SER A 43 13.66 9.90 -4.49
C SER A 43 12.28 10.28 -3.94
N SER A 44 11.47 10.93 -4.78
CA SER A 44 10.12 11.40 -4.44
C SER A 44 9.09 10.29 -4.24
N ALA A 45 9.36 9.08 -4.74
CA ALA A 45 8.48 7.92 -4.57
C ALA A 45 8.55 7.31 -3.15
N ARG A 46 9.52 7.72 -2.32
CA ARG A 46 9.71 7.17 -0.98
C ARG A 46 8.43 7.29 -0.15
N CYS A 47 7.99 6.18 0.40
CA CYS A 47 6.95 6.13 1.43
C CYS A 47 7.22 4.97 2.39
N TRP A 48 6.43 4.89 3.46
CA TRP A 48 6.54 3.81 4.45
C TRP A 48 6.47 2.41 3.81
N SER A 49 5.62 2.24 2.79
CA SER A 49 5.47 0.98 2.07
C SER A 49 6.73 0.60 1.27
N SER A 50 7.59 1.54 0.88
CA SER A 50 8.82 1.25 0.13
C SER A 50 10.06 1.09 1.02
N ASP A 51 10.15 1.86 2.11
CA ASP A 51 11.36 1.95 2.97
C ASP A 51 11.29 1.14 4.26
N THR A 52 10.09 0.80 4.74
CA THR A 52 9.87 0.12 6.02
C THR A 52 9.07 -1.16 5.87
N TYR A 53 8.27 -1.29 4.81
CA TYR A 53 7.35 -2.41 4.60
C TYR A 53 7.31 -2.93 3.17
N ASN A 54 8.48 -3.05 2.54
CA ASN A 54 8.61 -3.33 1.11
C ASN A 54 7.81 -4.58 0.67
N PRO A 55 6.95 -4.48 -0.36
CA PRO A 55 6.04 -5.56 -0.74
C PRO A 55 6.71 -6.71 -1.52
N VAL A 56 7.95 -6.53 -1.97
CA VAL A 56 8.62 -7.51 -2.85
C VAL A 56 9.41 -8.54 -2.02
N PRO A 57 9.19 -9.86 -2.23
CA PRO A 57 9.92 -10.90 -1.52
C PRO A 57 11.44 -10.81 -1.74
N GLY A 58 12.21 -11.03 -0.67
CA GLY A 58 13.67 -11.04 -0.70
C GLY A 58 14.34 -9.66 -0.69
N VAL A 59 13.59 -8.55 -0.71
CA VAL A 59 14.15 -7.19 -0.66
C VAL A 59 14.46 -6.74 0.77
N MET A 60 13.59 -7.05 1.72
CA MET A 60 13.68 -6.56 3.10
C MET A 60 13.43 -7.69 4.10
N ALA A 61 14.25 -7.78 5.14
CA ALA A 61 14.05 -8.74 6.23
C ALA A 61 13.02 -8.23 7.25
N GLY A 62 12.39 -9.13 8.00
CA GLY A 62 11.47 -8.76 9.09
C GLY A 62 10.06 -8.34 8.68
N VAL A 63 9.79 -8.14 7.39
CA VAL A 63 8.48 -7.79 6.84
C VAL A 63 7.71 -9.02 6.31
N PRO A 64 6.37 -8.95 6.13
CA PRO A 64 5.60 -10.10 5.65
C PRO A 64 6.03 -10.64 4.28
N SER A 65 6.47 -9.77 3.36
CA SER A 65 6.96 -10.20 2.03
C SER A 65 8.14 -11.18 2.11
N ALA A 66 8.90 -11.18 3.20
CA ALA A 66 9.99 -12.14 3.45
C ALA A 66 9.53 -13.50 3.99
N ARG A 67 8.24 -13.66 4.31
CA ARG A 67 7.66 -14.86 4.94
C ARG A 67 6.30 -15.21 4.34
N ASN A 68 6.21 -15.21 3.02
CA ASN A 68 4.99 -15.55 2.26
C ASN A 68 3.75 -14.75 2.70
N TYR A 69 3.96 -13.49 3.07
CA TYR A 69 2.92 -12.56 3.53
C TYR A 69 2.19 -13.01 4.81
N ASP A 70 2.80 -13.89 5.61
CA ASP A 70 2.21 -14.37 6.85
C ASP A 70 2.29 -13.32 7.99
N GLY A 71 1.21 -13.28 8.79
CA GLY A 71 0.99 -12.30 9.85
C GLY A 71 0.89 -10.84 9.35
N GLY A 72 1.16 -9.89 10.24
CA GLY A 72 1.07 -8.46 9.94
C GLY A 72 -0.37 -7.93 9.89
N PHE A 73 -0.61 -6.94 9.04
CA PHE A 73 -1.93 -6.34 8.85
C PHE A 73 -2.58 -6.95 7.61
N THR A 74 -3.64 -7.74 7.80
CA THR A 74 -4.23 -8.54 6.73
C THR A 74 -4.98 -7.69 5.70
N SER A 75 -5.04 -8.16 4.45
CA SER A 75 -5.84 -7.53 3.39
C SER A 75 -7.29 -7.31 3.81
N LYS A 76 -7.90 -8.32 4.45
CA LYS A 76 -9.26 -8.23 4.99
C LYS A 76 -9.45 -7.12 6.04
N LEU A 77 -8.45 -6.88 6.89
CA LEU A 77 -8.51 -5.76 7.84
C LEU A 77 -8.32 -4.42 7.14
N MET A 78 -7.49 -4.36 6.10
CA MET A 78 -7.34 -3.16 5.27
C MET A 78 -8.63 -2.83 4.52
N ALA A 79 -9.23 -3.79 3.84
CA ALA A 79 -10.53 -3.67 3.17
C ALA A 79 -11.60 -3.10 4.11
N LYS A 80 -11.72 -3.66 5.31
CA LYS A 80 -12.63 -3.13 6.34
C LYS A 80 -12.35 -1.66 6.68
N ASP A 81 -11.10 -1.27 6.84
CA ASP A 81 -10.73 0.12 7.17
C ASP A 81 -11.00 1.06 5.99
N LEU A 82 -10.84 0.59 4.75
CA LEU A 82 -11.17 1.33 3.53
C LEU A 82 -12.68 1.47 3.34
N ASP A 83 -13.48 0.45 3.63
CA ASP A 83 -14.95 0.52 3.62
C ASP A 83 -15.44 1.58 4.61
N LEU A 84 -14.90 1.61 5.83
CA LEU A 84 -15.17 2.68 6.79
C LEU A 84 -14.75 4.06 6.29
N ALA A 85 -13.66 4.15 5.51
CA ALA A 85 -13.22 5.38 4.87
C ALA A 85 -14.21 5.85 3.80
N MET A 86 -14.68 4.94 2.94
CA MET A 86 -15.61 5.26 1.86
C MET A 86 -16.98 5.66 2.40
N ALA A 87 -17.47 4.96 3.43
CA ALA A 87 -18.68 5.34 4.14
C ALA A 87 -18.57 6.75 4.76
N SER A 88 -17.41 7.06 5.37
CA SER A 88 -17.15 8.40 5.94
C SER A 88 -17.08 9.49 4.86
N ALA A 89 -16.41 9.21 3.74
CA ALA A 89 -16.31 10.13 2.60
C ALA A 89 -17.70 10.42 2.01
N SER A 90 -18.51 9.39 1.79
CA SER A 90 -19.90 9.53 1.33
C SER A 90 -20.74 10.37 2.29
N GLY A 91 -20.59 10.17 3.60
CA GLY A 91 -21.33 10.92 4.63
C GLY A 91 -21.06 12.43 4.63
N VAL A 92 -19.93 12.87 4.06
CA VAL A 92 -19.57 14.30 3.94
C VAL A 92 -19.58 14.81 2.49
N GLY A 93 -20.05 14.00 1.53
CA GLY A 93 -20.05 14.35 0.11
C GLY A 93 -18.67 14.49 -0.52
N PHE A 94 -17.63 13.88 0.08
CA PHE A 94 -16.27 13.89 -0.44
C PHE A 94 -16.06 12.74 -1.42
N LYS A 95 -15.51 13.03 -2.60
CA LYS A 95 -15.15 12.00 -3.58
C LYS A 95 -13.74 11.49 -3.29
N CYS A 96 -13.59 10.20 -3.03
CA CYS A 96 -12.31 9.55 -2.76
C CYS A 96 -11.96 8.51 -3.84
N PRO A 97 -11.63 8.93 -5.08
CA PRO A 97 -11.46 8.01 -6.21
C PRO A 97 -10.37 6.96 -5.96
N MET A 98 -9.18 7.40 -5.53
CA MET A 98 -8.07 6.48 -5.23
C MET A 98 -8.40 5.53 -4.08
N GLY A 99 -9.17 5.97 -3.08
CA GLY A 99 -9.58 5.13 -1.97
C GLY A 99 -10.62 4.09 -2.38
N SER A 100 -11.51 4.43 -3.32
CA SER A 100 -12.49 3.50 -3.89
C SER A 100 -11.80 2.40 -4.69
N GLU A 101 -10.90 2.77 -5.61
CA GLU A 101 -10.11 1.79 -6.37
C GLU A 101 -9.25 0.91 -5.46
N ALA A 102 -8.70 1.50 -4.39
CA ALA A 102 -7.96 0.72 -3.40
C ALA A 102 -8.87 -0.30 -2.68
N LEU A 103 -10.09 0.09 -2.29
CA LEU A 103 -11.05 -0.82 -1.66
C LEU A 103 -11.35 -2.00 -2.58
N ASP A 104 -11.68 -1.73 -3.84
CA ASP A 104 -12.00 -2.75 -4.83
C ASP A 104 -10.84 -3.74 -5.01
N MET A 105 -9.58 -3.27 -5.03
CA MET A 105 -8.41 -4.15 -5.11
C MET A 105 -8.16 -4.97 -3.85
N TYR A 106 -8.47 -4.45 -2.65
CA TYR A 106 -8.26 -5.16 -1.39
C TYR A 106 -9.38 -6.16 -1.05
N ASP A 107 -10.56 -6.00 -1.65
CA ASP A 107 -11.70 -6.91 -1.50
C ASP A 107 -11.64 -8.15 -2.41
N HIS A 108 -10.66 -8.22 -3.32
CA HIS A 108 -10.39 -9.34 -4.21
C HIS A 108 -9.18 -10.18 -3.75
#